data_AF-A0A1Y2MIR5-F1
#
_entry.id   AF-A0A1Y2MIR5-F1
#
_cell.length_a   1.000
_cell.length_b   1.000
_cell.length_c   1.000
_cell.angle_alpha   90.00
_cell.angle_beta   90.00
_cell.angle_gamma   90.00
#
_symmetry.space_group_name_H-M   'P 1'
#
loop_
_entity.id
_entity.type
_entity.pdbx_description
1 polymer ?
#
loop_
_entity_poly.entity_id
_entity_poly.type
_entity_poly.pdbx_seq_one_letter_code
_entity_poly.pdbx_strand_id
1 'polypeptide(L)'
;MTVFERWWIWRVRAACVLALARRGGDALVGDACTEASWYADMMHPWDGRGCEPAARVYAWLSILAARGTLAEGRYSLDHRQHQH
;
A
#
# COMPACT_ATOMS: atom_id res chain seq x y z
N MET A 1 7.73 -15.06 -13.33
CA MET A 1 7.58 -13.59 -13.36
C MET A 1 8.61 -13.00 -14.31
N THR A 2 8.17 -12.33 -15.37
CA THR A 2 9.02 -11.69 -16.38
C THR A 2 9.70 -10.44 -15.81
N VAL A 3 10.70 -9.90 -16.54
CA VAL A 3 11.32 -8.61 -16.19
C VAL A 3 10.29 -7.48 -16.23
N PHE A 4 9.38 -7.51 -17.21
CA PHE A 4 8.31 -6.54 -17.37
C PHE A 4 7.34 -6.55 -16.17
N GLU A 5 6.91 -7.72 -15.72
CA GLU A 5 6.04 -7.86 -14.54
C GLU A 5 6.69 -7.30 -13.27
N ARG A 6 7.99 -7.60 -13.05
CA ARG A 6 8.73 -7.06 -11.91
C ARG A 6 8.82 -5.54 -11.93
N TRP A 7 9.12 -4.97 -13.09
CA TRP A 7 9.18 -3.52 -13.25
C TRP A 7 7.82 -2.86 -13.03
N TRP A 8 6.75 -3.44 -13.58
CA TRP A 8 5.39 -2.97 -13.37
C TRP A 8 4.99 -2.99 -11.89
N ILE A 9 5.24 -4.10 -11.20
CA ILE A 9 4.97 -4.25 -9.76
C ILE A 9 5.69 -3.18 -8.95
N TRP A 10 6.96 -2.91 -9.25
CA TRP A 10 7.72 -1.87 -8.57
C TRP A 10 7.10 -0.48 -8.77
N ARG A 11 6.68 -0.15 -10.00
CA ARG A 11 6.00 1.12 -10.29
C ARG A 11 4.68 1.27 -9.57
N VAL A 12 3.86 0.21 -9.53
CA VAL A 12 2.56 0.24 -8.85
C VAL A 12 2.76 0.44 -7.34
N ARG A 13 3.69 -0.29 -6.72
CA ARG A 13 4.05 -0.08 -5.30
C ARG A 13 4.47 1.36 -5.03
N ALA A 14 5.38 1.91 -5.85
CA ALA A 14 5.84 3.28 -5.72
C ALA A 14 4.71 4.30 -5.86
N ALA A 15 3.79 4.10 -6.82
CA ALA A 15 2.64 4.97 -7.02
C ALA A 15 1.70 4.97 -5.81
N CYS A 16 1.41 3.80 -5.23
CA CYS A 16 0.58 3.68 -4.03
C CYS A 16 1.23 4.39 -2.82
N VAL A 17 2.53 4.18 -2.61
CA VAL A 17 3.29 4.84 -1.53
C VAL A 17 3.26 6.35 -1.70
N LEU A 18 3.53 6.88 -2.90
CA LEU A 18 3.45 8.31 -3.18
C LEU A 18 2.05 8.87 -2.94
N ALA A 19 1.01 8.11 -3.31
CA ALA A 19 -0.36 8.51 -3.11
C ALA A 19 -0.73 8.55 -1.62
N LEU A 20 -0.23 7.61 -0.81
CA LEU A 20 -0.39 7.63 0.65
C LEU A 20 0.37 8.80 1.29
N ALA A 21 1.62 9.05 0.88
CA ALA A 21 2.43 10.16 1.37
C ALA A 21 1.72 11.50 1.16
N ARG A 22 1.10 11.71 -0.02
CA ARG A 22 0.31 12.92 -0.31
C ARG A 22 -0.91 13.09 0.61
N ARG A 23 -1.42 12.00 1.18
CA ARG A 23 -2.61 11.97 2.04
C ARG A 23 -2.28 11.71 3.51
N GLY A 24 -1.08 11.96 4.01
CA GLY A 24 -0.84 11.63 5.42
C GLY A 24 0.62 11.60 5.83
N GLY A 25 1.50 11.94 4.90
CA GLY A 25 2.93 11.96 5.11
C GLY A 25 3.51 10.57 5.37
N ASP A 26 4.75 10.58 5.85
CA ASP A 26 5.56 9.38 5.99
C ASP A 26 5.05 8.46 7.11
N ALA A 27 4.36 9.00 8.12
CA ALA A 27 3.78 8.20 9.19
C ALA A 27 2.69 7.26 8.66
N LEU A 28 1.75 7.77 7.84
CA LEU A 28 0.73 6.96 7.21
C LEU A 28 1.33 5.90 6.28
N VAL A 29 2.39 6.27 5.54
CA VAL A 29 3.11 5.34 4.66
C VAL A 29 3.76 4.23 5.46
N GLY A 30 4.45 4.57 6.56
CA GLY A 30 5.11 3.61 7.44
C GLY A 30 4.12 2.57 7.96
N ASP A 31 3.03 3.04 8.59
CA ASP A 31 1.98 2.18 9.12
C ASP A 31 1.38 1.26 8.04
N ALA A 32 1.04 1.83 6.89
CA ALA A 32 0.43 1.08 5.79
C ALA A 32 1.38 0.03 5.21
N CYS A 33 2.67 0.34 5.07
CA CYS A 33 3.69 -0.59 4.60
C CYS A 33 3.94 -1.73 5.60
N THR A 34 3.95 -1.42 6.89
CA THR A 34 4.07 -2.43 7.96
C THR A 34 2.88 -3.38 7.94
N GLU A 35 1.66 -2.86 7.93
CA GLU A 35 0.43 -3.65 7.86
C GLU A 35 0.38 -4.50 6.59
N ALA A 36 0.70 -3.91 5.43
CA ALA A 36 0.72 -4.61 4.14
C ALA A 36 1.73 -5.78 4.14
N SER A 37 2.88 -5.60 4.78
CA SER A 37 3.91 -6.64 4.89
C SER A 37 3.43 -7.78 5.79
N TRP A 38 2.86 -7.47 6.96
CA TRP A 38 2.28 -8.46 7.86
C TRP A 38 1.17 -9.26 7.19
N TYR A 39 0.26 -8.59 6.48
CA TYR A 39 -0.84 -9.26 5.78
C TYR A 39 -0.33 -10.17 4.65
N ALA A 40 0.64 -9.69 3.87
CA ALA A 40 1.27 -10.48 2.82
C ALA A 40 2.02 -11.70 3.38
N ASP A 41 2.74 -11.56 4.50
CA ASP A 41 3.42 -12.64 5.21
C ASP A 41 2.45 -13.71 5.73
N MET A 42 1.33 -13.27 6.29
CA MET A 42 0.31 -14.17 6.83
C MET A 42 -0.43 -14.94 5.74
N MET A 43 -0.87 -14.27 4.68
CA MET A 43 -1.73 -14.86 3.65
C MET A 43 -0.93 -15.61 2.57
N HIS A 44 0.27 -15.10 2.26
CA HIS A 44 1.10 -15.60 1.17
C HIS A 44 2.58 -15.64 1.63
N PRO A 45 2.92 -16.55 2.56
CA PRO A 45 4.28 -16.67 3.06
C PRO A 45 5.26 -16.93 1.92
N TRP A 46 6.41 -16.25 1.98
CA TRP A 46 7.48 -16.38 1.00
C TRP A 46 8.82 -16.43 1.70
N ASP A 47 9.63 -17.41 1.33
CA ASP A 47 10.96 -17.66 1.91
C ASP A 47 12.05 -16.71 1.39
N GLY A 48 11.67 -15.73 0.57
CA GLY A 48 12.59 -14.80 -0.07
C GLY A 48 13.39 -15.39 -1.22
N ARG A 49 13.15 -16.66 -1.60
CA ARG A 49 13.86 -17.31 -2.71
C ARG A 49 13.10 -17.15 -4.02
N GLY A 50 13.84 -16.87 -5.09
CA GLY A 50 13.26 -16.72 -6.41
C GLY A 50 12.46 -15.42 -6.57
N CYS A 51 11.38 -15.49 -7.34
CA CYS A 51 10.50 -14.34 -7.56
C CYS A 51 9.39 -14.31 -6.51
N GLU A 52 9.12 -13.13 -5.94
CA GLU A 52 7.97 -12.92 -5.06
C GLU A 52 6.67 -13.37 -5.78
N PRO A 53 5.82 -14.21 -5.15
CA PRO A 53 4.56 -14.62 -5.76
C PRO A 53 3.63 -13.44 -6.02
N ALA A 54 2.95 -13.43 -7.18
CA ALA A 54 2.05 -12.34 -7.55
C ALA A 54 0.91 -12.14 -6.53
N ALA A 55 0.35 -13.22 -5.97
CA ALA A 55 -0.67 -13.16 -4.93
C ALA A 55 -0.22 -12.36 -3.69
N ARG A 56 1.03 -12.56 -3.27
CA ARG A 56 1.65 -11.82 -2.16
C ARG A 56 1.75 -10.32 -2.47
N VAL A 57 2.16 -9.97 -3.68
CA VAL A 57 2.20 -8.58 -4.15
C VAL A 57 0.81 -7.96 -4.16
N TYR A 58 -0.21 -8.68 -4.65
CA TYR A 58 -1.58 -8.19 -4.67
C TYR A 58 -2.15 -7.99 -3.27
N ALA A 59 -1.89 -8.90 -2.33
CA ALA A 59 -2.26 -8.75 -0.93
C ALA A 59 -1.59 -7.53 -0.28
N TRP A 60 -0.35 -7.25 -0.64
CA TRP A 60 0.33 -6.03 -0.18
C TRP A 60 -0.31 -4.76 -0.75
N LEU A 61 -0.62 -4.75 -2.05
CA LEU A 61 -1.24 -3.61 -2.72
C LEU A 61 -2.68 -3.34 -2.25
N SER A 62 -3.45 -4.38 -1.90
CA SER A 62 -4.82 -4.22 -1.40
C SER A 62 -4.86 -3.46 -0.07
N ILE A 63 -3.91 -3.71 0.84
CA ILE A 63 -3.78 -2.96 2.09
C ILE A 63 -3.44 -1.50 1.80
N LEU A 64 -2.47 -1.22 0.93
CA LEU A 64 -2.15 0.17 0.59
C LEU A 64 -3.35 0.92 -0.01
N ALA A 65 -4.11 0.26 -0.90
CA ALA A 65 -5.31 0.85 -1.48
C ALA A 65 -6.37 1.13 -0.41
N ALA A 66 -6.62 0.19 0.50
CA ALA A 66 -7.56 0.37 1.60
C ALA A 66 -7.16 1.52 2.54
N ARG A 67 -5.88 1.62 2.89
CA ARG A 67 -5.33 2.74 3.68
C ARG A 67 -5.48 4.07 2.96
N GLY A 68 -5.33 4.08 1.64
CA GLY A 68 -5.57 5.25 0.81
C GLY A 68 -7.02 5.74 0.90
N THR A 69 -7.98 4.83 0.72
CA THR A 69 -9.42 5.13 0.82
C THR A 69 -9.79 5.62 2.22
N LEU A 70 -9.25 5.00 3.28
CA LEU A 70 -9.50 5.43 4.66
C LEU A 70 -8.94 6.82 4.95
N ALA A 71 -7.74 7.13 4.44
CA ALA A 71 -7.15 8.45 4.56
C ALA A 71 -8.04 9.49 3.87
N GLU A 72 -8.46 9.26 2.61
CA GLU A 72 -9.38 10.17 1.89
C GLU A 72 -10.68 10.44 2.67
N GLY A 73 -11.28 9.40 3.26
CA GLY A 73 -12.47 9.54 4.09
C GLY A 73 -12.24 10.42 5.33
N ARG A 74 -11.07 10.34 5.95
CA ARG A 74 -10.70 11.19 7.11
C ARG A 74 -10.51 12.65 6.70
N TYR A 75 -9.78 12.93 5.61
CA TYR A 75 -9.65 14.32 5.11
C TYR A 75 -11.00 14.95 4.77
N SER A 76 -11.94 14.18 4.21
CA SER A 76 -13.28 14.69 3.87
C SER A 76 -14.10 15.09 5.10
N LEU A 77 -13.88 14.44 6.25
CA LEU A 77 -14.56 14.75 7.51
C LEU A 77 -13.91 15.93 8.22
N ASP A 78 -12.58 15.94 8.34
CA ASP A 78 -11.85 17.03 9.00
C ASP A 78 -12.01 18.35 8.24
N HIS A 79 -12.00 18.32 6.90
CA HIS A 79 -12.20 19.52 6.10
C HIS A 79 -13.62 20.09 6.21
N ARG A 80 -14.62 19.25 6.51
CA ARG A 80 -16.00 19.68 6.77
C ARG A 80 -16.18 20.30 8.16
N GLN A 81 -15.39 19.88 9.16
CA GLN A 81 -15.48 20.42 10.51
C GLN A 81 -14.82 21.80 10.67
N HIS A 82 -13.86 22.16 9.82
CA HIS A 82 -13.18 23.47 9.87
C HIS A 82 -13.88 24.59 9.06
N GLN A 83 -15.05 24.34 8.47
CA GLN A 83 -15.84 25.34 7.73
C GLN A 83 -17.07 25.87 8.49
N HIS A 84 -17.20 25.55 9.78
CA HIS A 84 -18.22 26.07 10.69
C HIS A 84 -17.58 26.75 11.89
#